data_AF-A0AAU6KVL7-F1
#
_entry.id   AF-A0AAU6KVL7-F1
#
_cell.length_a   1.000
_cell.length_b   1.000
_cell.length_c   1.000
_cell.angle_alpha   90.00
_cell.angle_beta   90.00
_cell.angle_gamma   90.00
#
_symmetry.space_group_name_H-M   'P 1'
#
loop_
_entity.id
_entity.type
_entity.pdbx_description
1 polymer ?
#
loop_
_entity_poly.entity_id
_entity_poly.type
_entity_poly.pdbx_seq_one_letter_code
_entity_poly.pdbx_strand_id
1 'polypeptide(L)'
;MTSQRRREAPALPRPFGCAQALNRVPPAAHLFALAAGSLRRIVAAPGIDTNVEKWSHVFTLNFWSEGAEMGRSTRHVESGGRTVDGGSHDYDVLELEFFRYAVESVIEELEISITRTAYNVLVYEYKDYCVGLVTKDFRLLSQSRHNLPIFLADLGVPVGDAVEVIGEDRIEPGDVFLTNYTPVQGQHLNNMIAATPVYTGGEIIGYLAVRMHWSDVGGQNPTSLSWAATSVLQEGVQYRGTKIMSRGQIVPEALATIQANSWSPAVVTGDLMAQIGALQLGAQRWQERVASRWDAATTERMVEQQFATSARLSRSKVAEIPDGEYTASIDMDDSGAPGTEPLKLKVVIRVTGERMVVDLSDLPPQVARPVNAGATGGALSSMRVGFKSLLAPERPADEGLFEPLEVVIPPGTVLSAVGTAPMSWYNTTLPTMIDLFLRAIGEKLPDRIPAGHHGAFWGITLAGQYDNGEYWTYLVGANGGFGASAEDDGFGPLRTLMHGDNPDVPMEMVEAQYPVRFHRHRILREAGGAGLHRGGAGLERVVEVLQESQLSTYIDRTVNPAWGLAGGEPGQPAAIHVQLPGSEDRRPYGKTSPTPVPAGTMLYLRGGGGGGWGEAPVNDAPSEKE
;
A
#
# COMPACT_ATOMS: atom_id res chain seq x y z
N MET A 1 1.91 -31.53 -65.66
CA MET A 1 2.81 -30.41 -65.96
C MET A 1 3.23 -29.76 -64.65
N THR A 2 4.51 -29.96 -64.30
CA THR A 2 5.44 -29.08 -63.54
C THR A 2 4.90 -28.15 -62.44
N SER A 3 5.51 -27.95 -61.27
CA SER A 3 6.63 -28.55 -60.54
C SER A 3 6.78 -27.69 -59.27
N GLN A 4 6.86 -28.27 -58.06
CA GLN A 4 7.46 -27.58 -56.92
C GLN A 4 8.28 -28.54 -56.08
N ARG A 5 9.56 -28.19 -55.94
CA ARG A 5 10.61 -28.90 -55.22
C ARG A 5 10.47 -28.66 -53.72
N ARG A 6 10.46 -29.73 -52.92
CA ARG A 6 10.89 -29.74 -51.51
C ARG A 6 12.28 -30.36 -51.45
N ARG A 7 13.18 -29.79 -50.65
CA ARG A 7 14.49 -30.36 -50.31
C ARG A 7 14.46 -30.99 -48.91
N GLU A 8 15.34 -31.98 -48.78
CA GLU A 8 15.44 -33.02 -47.75
C GLU A 8 16.10 -32.57 -46.42
N ALA A 9 15.96 -33.46 -45.43
CA ALA A 9 16.49 -33.43 -44.05
C ALA A 9 18.02 -33.64 -43.94
N PRO A 10 18.57 -33.71 -42.71
CA PRO A 10 19.05 -35.02 -42.26
C PRO A 10 18.86 -35.34 -40.77
N ALA A 11 19.20 -36.58 -40.42
CA ALA A 11 18.77 -37.38 -39.27
C ALA A 11 19.74 -37.43 -38.07
N LEU A 12 19.16 -37.71 -36.88
CA LEU A 12 19.53 -38.66 -35.78
C LEU A 12 20.98 -38.72 -35.22
N PRO A 13 21.16 -38.93 -33.88
CA PRO A 13 21.12 -40.32 -33.34
C PRO A 13 20.51 -40.50 -31.91
N ARG A 14 19.92 -41.68 -31.68
CA ARG A 14 19.78 -42.38 -30.36
C ARG A 14 21.08 -43.20 -30.10
N PRO A 15 21.29 -44.00 -29.02
CA PRO A 15 20.45 -44.35 -27.84
C PRO A 15 21.22 -44.39 -26.49
N PHE A 16 20.54 -44.72 -25.37
CA PHE A 16 20.86 -45.86 -24.50
C PHE A 16 19.82 -45.94 -23.37
N GLY A 17 19.28 -47.13 -23.13
CA GLY A 17 18.36 -47.42 -22.02
C GLY A 17 19.05 -48.20 -20.91
N CYS A 18 18.51 -48.09 -19.69
CA CYS A 18 18.54 -49.17 -18.72
C CYS A 18 17.31 -49.07 -17.81
N ALA A 19 16.75 -50.23 -17.49
CA ALA A 19 15.45 -50.42 -16.87
C ALA A 19 15.55 -50.61 -15.34
N GLN A 20 14.36 -50.59 -14.71
CA GLN A 20 13.98 -51.14 -13.41
C GLN A 20 14.11 -50.24 -12.16
N ALA A 21 12.97 -49.69 -11.74
CA ALA A 21 12.40 -49.88 -10.39
C ALA A 21 10.97 -49.29 -10.34
N LEU A 22 9.96 -50.16 -10.50
CA LEU A 22 8.56 -49.86 -10.20
C LEU A 22 8.26 -50.38 -8.79
N ASN A 23 7.81 -49.50 -7.88
CA ASN A 23 6.60 -49.75 -7.07
C ASN A 23 6.28 -48.61 -6.07
N ARG A 24 4.97 -48.31 -6.00
CA ARG A 24 4.18 -47.57 -4.99
C ARG A 24 3.81 -46.10 -5.31
N VAL A 25 2.62 -45.94 -5.89
CA VAL A 25 1.80 -44.73 -5.87
C VAL A 25 0.47 -45.07 -5.20
N PRO A 26 -0.02 -44.34 -4.18
CA PRO A 26 -1.39 -44.44 -3.69
C PRO A 26 -2.34 -43.44 -4.39
N PRO A 27 -3.67 -43.65 -4.33
CA PRO A 27 -4.62 -43.17 -5.33
C PRO A 27 -5.13 -41.74 -5.01
N ALA A 28 -4.60 -40.74 -5.71
CA ALA A 28 -5.16 -39.37 -5.75
C ALA A 28 -5.45 -38.88 -7.18
N ALA A 29 -5.32 -39.73 -8.20
CA ALA A 29 -5.40 -39.34 -9.60
C ALA A 29 -6.82 -39.42 -10.23
N HIS A 30 -7.85 -39.79 -9.47
CA HIS A 30 -9.20 -39.96 -10.04
C HIS A 30 -10.22 -38.86 -9.71
N LEU A 31 -9.84 -37.83 -8.93
CA LEU A 31 -10.75 -36.72 -8.58
C LEU A 31 -10.64 -35.50 -9.50
N PHE A 32 -9.55 -35.33 -10.25
CA PHE A 32 -9.37 -34.18 -11.15
C PHE A 32 -10.04 -34.32 -12.52
N ALA A 33 -10.37 -35.55 -12.95
CA ALA A 33 -10.94 -35.78 -14.28
C ALA A 33 -12.44 -35.39 -14.39
N LEU A 34 -13.17 -35.29 -13.27
CA LEU A 34 -14.60 -34.97 -13.29
C LEU A 34 -14.89 -33.47 -13.25
N ALA A 35 -13.99 -32.65 -12.70
CA ALA A 35 -14.13 -31.18 -12.71
C ALA A 35 -13.78 -30.55 -14.06
N ALA A 36 -12.84 -31.13 -14.81
CA ALA A 36 -12.43 -30.64 -16.13
C ALA A 36 -13.51 -30.79 -17.22
N GLY A 37 -14.47 -31.72 -17.03
CA GLY A 37 -15.57 -31.94 -17.97
C GLY A 37 -16.61 -30.81 -17.98
N SER A 38 -16.79 -30.13 -16.83
CA SER A 38 -17.83 -29.10 -16.65
C SER A 38 -17.41 -27.71 -17.11
N LEU A 39 -16.09 -27.43 -17.13
CA LEU A 39 -15.52 -26.14 -17.55
C LEU A 39 -15.44 -25.96 -19.08
N ARG A 40 -15.50 -27.05 -19.86
CA ARG A 40 -15.44 -26.98 -21.34
C ARG A 40 -16.69 -26.42 -22.04
N ARG A 41 -17.75 -26.06 -21.30
CA ARG A 41 -19.03 -25.62 -21.89
C ARG A 41 -19.35 -24.12 -21.80
N ILE A 42 -18.52 -23.29 -21.15
CA ILE A 42 -18.92 -21.89 -20.85
C ILE A 42 -18.11 -20.80 -21.56
N VAL A 43 -16.97 -21.06 -22.21
CA VAL A 43 -16.22 -20.00 -22.90
C VAL A 43 -15.78 -20.44 -24.29
N ALA A 44 -16.42 -19.90 -25.32
CA ALA A 44 -15.98 -19.97 -26.70
C ALA A 44 -15.72 -18.54 -27.21
N ALA A 45 -14.48 -18.09 -27.09
CA ALA A 45 -13.93 -16.98 -27.86
C ALA A 45 -12.65 -17.49 -28.57
N PRO A 46 -12.47 -17.27 -29.88
CA PRO A 46 -11.39 -17.89 -30.65
C PRO A 46 -10.09 -17.10 -30.49
N GLY A 47 -9.03 -17.74 -30.00
CA GLY A 47 -7.67 -17.18 -30.10
C GLY A 47 -6.70 -17.44 -28.94
N ILE A 48 -7.15 -17.96 -27.80
CA ILE A 48 -6.29 -18.23 -26.64
C ILE A 48 -6.08 -19.75 -26.48
N ASP A 49 -4.83 -20.20 -26.59
CA ASP A 49 -4.43 -21.59 -26.30
C ASP A 49 -4.53 -21.85 -24.79
N THR A 50 -5.65 -22.42 -24.35
CA THR A 50 -5.97 -22.71 -22.94
C THR A 50 -5.39 -24.05 -22.45
N ASN A 51 -4.18 -24.39 -22.90
CA ASN A 51 -3.55 -25.65 -22.53
C ASN A 51 -2.96 -25.59 -21.12
N VAL A 52 -3.79 -25.88 -20.12
CA VAL A 52 -3.47 -25.93 -18.68
C VAL A 52 -2.34 -26.94 -18.37
N GLU A 53 -2.07 -27.93 -19.25
CA GLU A 53 -0.97 -28.89 -19.06
C GLU A 53 0.42 -28.35 -19.42
N LYS A 54 0.54 -27.19 -20.08
CA LYS A 54 1.86 -26.58 -20.37
C LYS A 54 2.42 -25.72 -19.24
N TRP A 55 1.58 -25.27 -18.30
CA TRP A 55 1.98 -24.38 -17.22
C TRP A 55 2.52 -25.09 -15.96
N SER A 56 2.43 -26.43 -15.90
CA SER A 56 2.97 -27.23 -14.80
C SER A 56 4.47 -27.55 -14.94
N HIS A 57 5.07 -27.33 -16.11
CA HIS A 57 6.47 -27.73 -16.39
C HIS A 57 7.51 -26.60 -16.33
N VAL A 58 7.12 -25.35 -16.00
CA VAL A 58 8.05 -24.23 -15.77
C VAL A 58 8.38 -24.03 -14.29
N PHE A 59 7.69 -24.73 -13.38
CA PHE A 59 7.83 -24.57 -11.92
C PHE A 59 8.80 -25.54 -11.23
N THR A 60 9.51 -26.38 -11.98
CA THR A 60 10.54 -27.28 -11.44
C THR A 60 11.75 -27.28 -12.35
N LEU A 61 12.62 -26.27 -12.23
CA LEU A 61 14.07 -26.27 -12.55
C LEU A 61 14.55 -24.81 -12.62
N ASN A 62 14.91 -24.25 -11.46
CA ASN A 62 15.96 -23.22 -11.30
C ASN A 62 16.11 -22.82 -9.81
N PHE A 63 16.29 -23.82 -8.96
CA PHE A 63 16.96 -23.68 -7.67
C PHE A 63 17.60 -25.04 -7.46
N TRP A 64 18.94 -25.10 -7.49
CA TRP A 64 19.85 -26.20 -7.11
C TRP A 64 21.11 -26.18 -8.01
N SER A 65 21.99 -25.23 -7.74
CA SER A 65 23.46 -25.26 -7.90
C SER A 65 23.90 -23.84 -7.52
N GLU A 66 24.58 -23.60 -6.41
CA GLU A 66 25.95 -24.00 -6.14
C GLU A 66 26.14 -24.23 -4.63
N GLY A 67 26.52 -25.46 -4.26
CA GLY A 67 27.13 -25.74 -2.97
C GLY A 67 28.64 -25.66 -3.13
N ALA A 68 29.28 -24.68 -2.50
CA ALA A 68 30.72 -24.67 -2.30
C ALA A 68 31.03 -25.04 -0.85
N GLU A 69 31.74 -26.15 -0.70
CA GLU A 69 32.28 -26.67 0.55
C GLU A 69 33.16 -25.63 1.26
N MET A 70 32.87 -25.35 2.53
CA MET A 70 33.87 -24.79 3.45
C MET A 70 33.96 -25.65 4.69
N GLY A 71 35.19 -26.11 4.93
CA GLY A 71 35.57 -27.07 5.95
C GLY A 71 35.29 -26.59 7.37
N ARG A 72 34.90 -27.56 8.20
CA ARG A 72 34.73 -27.41 9.65
C ARG A 72 36.06 -27.04 10.32
N SER A 73 36.04 -25.94 11.07
CA SER A 73 36.99 -25.67 12.16
C SER A 73 36.19 -25.21 13.38
N THR A 74 35.84 -26.14 14.26
CA THR A 74 35.31 -25.84 15.58
C THR A 74 36.42 -25.32 16.48
N ARG A 75 36.41 -24.03 16.81
CA ARG A 75 37.11 -23.49 17.98
C ARG A 75 36.08 -23.29 19.10
N HIS A 76 36.27 -24.00 20.21
CA HIS A 76 35.61 -23.69 21.46
C HIS A 76 36.07 -22.29 21.92
N VAL A 77 35.10 -21.42 22.16
CA VAL A 77 35.29 -20.18 22.92
C VAL A 77 34.48 -20.37 24.20
N GLU A 78 35.20 -20.61 25.31
CA GLU A 78 34.63 -20.49 26.65
C GLU A 78 34.41 -19.00 26.92
N SER A 79 33.16 -18.57 27.01
CA SER A 79 32.82 -17.23 27.51
C SER A 79 32.60 -17.32 29.02
N GLY A 80 33.56 -16.77 29.77
CA GLY A 80 33.47 -16.57 31.21
C GLY A 80 32.28 -15.68 31.57
N GLY A 81 31.50 -16.14 32.54
CA GLY A 81 30.29 -15.47 33.01
C GLY A 81 30.56 -14.10 33.64
N ARG A 82 29.71 -13.14 33.26
CA ARG A 82 29.29 -12.03 34.10
C ARG A 82 27.77 -11.99 34.07
N THR A 83 27.16 -12.54 35.10
CA THR A 83 25.74 -12.37 35.41
C THR A 83 25.52 -10.90 35.75
N VAL A 84 24.94 -10.17 34.81
CA VAL A 84 24.24 -8.91 35.11
C VAL A 84 22.88 -9.33 35.66
N ASP A 85 22.61 -8.91 36.89
CA ASP A 85 21.39 -9.21 37.64
C ASP A 85 20.20 -8.50 36.96
N GLY A 86 19.58 -9.20 36.01
CA GLY A 86 18.42 -8.75 35.25
C GLY A 86 17.16 -9.37 35.84
N GLY A 87 16.15 -8.55 36.12
CA GLY A 87 14.83 -9.01 36.55
C GLY A 87 14.35 -10.17 35.66
N SER A 88 13.88 -11.24 36.29
CA SER A 88 13.51 -12.52 35.67
C SER A 88 12.71 -12.32 34.38
N HIS A 89 13.36 -12.48 33.22
CA HIS A 89 12.65 -12.69 31.97
C HIS A 89 12.26 -14.18 31.96
N ASP A 90 10.98 -14.48 32.07
CA ASP A 90 10.41 -15.84 32.06
C ASP A 90 10.43 -16.47 30.64
N TYR A 91 11.32 -16.00 29.76
CA TYR A 91 11.44 -16.41 28.37
C TYR A 91 12.85 -16.16 27.83
N ASP A 92 13.29 -17.01 26.89
CA ASP A 92 14.58 -16.86 26.22
C ASP A 92 14.49 -15.74 25.17
N VAL A 93 15.29 -14.68 25.35
CA VAL A 93 15.37 -13.53 24.43
C VAL A 93 15.79 -13.97 23.03
N LEU A 94 16.67 -14.97 22.90
CA LEU A 94 17.07 -15.48 21.59
C LEU A 94 15.91 -16.20 20.91
N GLU A 95 15.09 -16.91 21.68
CA GLU A 95 13.92 -17.61 21.15
C GLU A 95 12.85 -16.64 20.65
N LEU A 96 12.60 -15.54 21.38
CA LEU A 96 11.71 -14.47 20.92
C LEU A 96 12.18 -13.86 19.59
N GLU A 97 13.48 -13.63 19.44
CA GLU A 97 14.03 -13.11 18.17
C GLU A 97 13.87 -14.13 17.04
N PHE A 98 14.11 -15.43 17.27
CA PHE A 98 13.86 -16.46 16.26
C PHE A 98 12.39 -16.54 15.85
N PHE A 99 11.47 -16.42 16.80
CA PHE A 99 10.04 -16.35 16.50
C PHE A 99 9.72 -15.14 15.63
N ARG A 100 10.17 -13.96 16.04
CA ARG A 100 9.95 -12.70 15.30
C ARG A 100 10.46 -12.79 13.86
N TYR A 101 11.70 -13.23 13.66
CA TYR A 101 12.25 -13.42 12.31
C TYR A 101 11.52 -14.50 11.51
N ALA A 102 11.04 -15.57 12.14
CA ALA A 102 10.25 -16.59 11.46
C ALA A 102 8.93 -16.02 10.95
N VAL A 103 8.20 -15.24 11.77
CA VAL A 103 6.96 -14.57 11.37
C VAL A 103 7.23 -13.52 10.28
N GLU A 104 8.22 -12.64 10.47
CA GLU A 104 8.61 -11.63 9.48
C GLU A 104 8.92 -12.29 8.12
N SER A 105 9.64 -13.42 8.10
CA SER A 105 9.99 -14.13 6.87
C SER A 105 8.77 -14.70 6.11
N VAL A 106 7.67 -15.03 6.81
CA VAL A 106 6.42 -15.46 6.15
C VAL A 106 5.82 -14.26 5.42
N ILE A 107 5.77 -13.11 6.09
CA ILE A 107 5.19 -11.87 5.53
C ILE A 107 5.99 -11.36 4.33
N GLU A 108 7.32 -11.39 4.40
CA GLU A 108 8.19 -10.98 3.30
C GLU A 108 8.05 -11.88 2.06
N GLU A 109 7.87 -13.19 2.24
CA GLU A 109 7.66 -14.10 1.11
C GLU A 109 6.31 -13.85 0.41
N LEU A 110 5.29 -13.43 1.18
CA LEU A 110 3.97 -13.06 0.64
C LEU A 110 4.08 -11.80 -0.20
N GLU A 111 4.78 -10.79 0.34
CA GLU A 111 5.08 -9.54 -0.36
C GLU A 111 5.77 -9.83 -1.70
N ILE A 112 6.84 -10.63 -1.71
CA ILE A 112 7.55 -11.02 -2.93
C ILE A 112 6.62 -11.74 -3.93
N SER A 113 5.76 -12.63 -3.43
CA SER A 113 4.80 -13.35 -4.28
C SER A 113 3.84 -12.39 -4.97
N ILE A 114 3.25 -11.45 -4.23
CA ILE A 114 2.32 -10.44 -4.76
C ILE A 114 3.00 -9.57 -5.80
N THR A 115 4.17 -9.00 -5.48
CA THR A 115 4.90 -8.12 -6.42
C THR A 115 5.20 -8.84 -7.75
N ARG A 116 5.41 -10.16 -7.73
CA ARG A 116 5.79 -10.91 -8.94
C ARG A 116 4.61 -11.48 -9.72
N THR A 117 3.41 -11.51 -9.15
CA THR A 117 2.26 -12.22 -9.73
C THR A 117 1.04 -11.34 -9.98
N ALA A 118 1.01 -10.13 -9.43
CA ALA A 118 -0.05 -9.17 -9.69
C ALA A 118 -0.07 -8.71 -11.16
N TYR A 119 -1.25 -8.26 -11.60
CA TYR A 119 -1.53 -7.84 -12.98
C TYR A 119 -1.58 -6.33 -13.11
N ASN A 120 -1.95 -5.62 -12.04
CA ASN A 120 -2.03 -4.17 -12.02
C ASN A 120 -0.65 -3.55 -11.73
N VAL A 121 -0.24 -2.57 -12.54
CA VAL A 121 1.00 -1.80 -12.36
C VAL A 121 1.07 -1.08 -11.01
N LEU A 122 -0.09 -0.71 -10.45
CA LEU A 122 -0.15 -0.12 -9.12
C LEU A 122 0.26 -1.12 -8.02
N VAL A 123 0.25 -2.42 -8.31
CA VAL A 123 0.63 -3.45 -7.35
C VAL A 123 2.06 -3.92 -7.61
N TYR A 124 2.39 -4.40 -8.82
CA TYR A 124 3.71 -5.01 -9.05
C TYR A 124 4.85 -3.99 -9.16
N GLU A 125 4.58 -2.76 -9.61
CA GLU A 125 5.60 -1.72 -9.74
C GLU A 125 5.47 -0.71 -8.60
N TYR A 126 4.31 -0.08 -8.44
CA TYR A 126 4.09 0.98 -7.45
C TYR A 126 4.02 0.48 -6.01
N LYS A 127 3.61 -0.77 -5.78
CA LYS A 127 3.41 -1.40 -4.45
C LYS A 127 2.28 -0.79 -3.59
N ASP A 128 1.12 -0.55 -4.18
CA ASP A 128 -0.11 -0.14 -3.49
C ASP A 128 -0.82 -1.35 -2.85
N TYR A 129 -0.17 -1.91 -1.83
CA TYR A 129 -0.68 -3.02 -1.03
C TYR A 129 -0.02 -3.00 0.35
N CYS A 130 -0.55 -3.76 1.30
CA CYS A 130 0.19 -4.22 2.48
C CYS A 130 -0.10 -5.70 2.77
N VAL A 131 0.86 -6.36 3.39
CA VAL A 131 0.72 -7.73 3.88
C VAL A 131 0.94 -7.72 5.38
N GLY A 132 0.08 -8.38 6.13
CA GLY A 132 0.27 -8.53 7.57
C GLY A 132 -0.34 -9.80 8.14
N LEU A 133 -0.04 -10.03 9.40
CA LEU A 133 -0.65 -11.05 10.24
C LEU A 133 -1.31 -10.33 11.42
N VAL A 134 -2.60 -10.57 11.58
CA VAL A 134 -3.34 -10.15 12.78
C VAL A 134 -3.57 -11.38 13.66
N THR A 135 -3.45 -11.20 14.97
CA THR A 135 -3.71 -12.25 15.96
C THR A 135 -5.19 -12.66 15.96
N LYS A 136 -5.54 -13.74 16.66
CA LYS A 136 -6.93 -14.18 16.83
C LYS A 136 -7.84 -13.09 17.41
N ASP A 137 -7.31 -12.24 18.28
CA ASP A 137 -7.99 -11.06 18.84
C ASP A 137 -7.75 -9.77 18.03
N PHE A 138 -7.33 -9.92 16.76
CA PHE A 138 -7.26 -8.89 15.74
C PHE A 138 -6.27 -7.76 16.03
N ARG A 139 -5.21 -8.01 16.80
CA ARG A 139 -4.07 -7.09 16.97
C ARG A 139 -3.04 -7.33 15.88
N LEU A 140 -2.45 -6.28 15.30
CA LEU A 140 -1.39 -6.46 14.30
C LEU A 140 -0.15 -7.09 14.96
N LEU A 141 0.26 -8.28 14.51
CA LEU A 141 1.49 -8.93 14.97
C LEU A 141 2.71 -8.55 14.13
N SER A 142 2.56 -8.55 12.81
CA SER A 142 3.64 -8.25 11.88
C SER A 142 3.06 -7.75 10.57
N GLN A 143 3.77 -6.82 9.93
CA GLN A 143 3.42 -6.24 8.65
C GLN A 143 4.67 -6.09 7.77
N SER A 144 4.52 -6.19 6.44
CA SER A 144 5.67 -6.12 5.52
C SER A 144 6.36 -4.76 5.60
N ARG A 145 7.63 -4.69 5.18
CA ARG A 145 8.43 -3.47 5.27
C ARG A 145 8.31 -2.57 4.04
N HIS A 146 7.96 -3.13 2.89
CA HIS A 146 7.94 -2.41 1.61
C HIS A 146 6.50 -2.16 1.12
N ASN A 147 5.60 -1.85 2.06
CA ASN A 147 4.22 -1.48 1.78
C ASN A 147 3.96 0.00 2.04
N LEU A 148 2.79 0.46 1.61
CA LEU A 148 2.34 1.81 1.90
C LEU A 148 2.20 2.04 3.42
N PRO A 149 2.92 3.02 4.00
CA PRO A 149 2.82 3.36 5.42
C PRO A 149 1.40 3.68 5.86
N ILE A 150 0.52 4.20 5.00
CA ILE A 150 -0.86 4.53 5.43
C ILE A 150 -1.70 3.30 5.82
N PHE A 151 -1.25 2.10 5.49
CA PHE A 151 -1.90 0.86 5.93
C PHE A 151 -1.38 0.36 7.28
N LEU A 152 -0.70 1.20 8.07
CA LEU A 152 -0.06 0.81 9.33
C LEU A 152 -1.10 0.36 10.37
N ALA A 153 -1.06 -0.93 10.71
CA ALA A 153 -1.85 -1.52 11.80
C ALA A 153 -3.37 -1.28 11.67
N ASP A 154 -3.89 -1.16 10.45
CA ASP A 154 -5.32 -0.94 10.19
C ASP A 154 -6.03 -2.17 9.56
N LEU A 155 -5.38 -3.34 9.61
CA LEU A 155 -5.91 -4.62 9.14
C LEU A 155 -6.81 -5.31 10.18
N GLY A 156 -6.54 -5.11 11.47
CA GLY A 156 -7.21 -5.81 12.58
C GLY A 156 -8.73 -5.65 12.57
N VAL A 157 -9.18 -4.39 12.65
CA VAL A 157 -10.61 -4.02 12.68
C VAL A 157 -11.41 -4.61 11.50
N PRO A 158 -11.03 -4.41 10.22
CA PRO A 158 -11.79 -4.95 9.11
C PRO A 158 -11.74 -6.48 9.01
N VAL A 159 -10.63 -7.12 9.40
CA VAL A 159 -10.55 -8.60 9.46
C VAL A 159 -11.47 -9.13 10.56
N GLY A 160 -11.46 -8.52 11.74
CA GLY A 160 -12.35 -8.89 12.84
C GLY A 160 -13.83 -8.76 12.50
N ASP A 161 -14.23 -7.67 11.85
CA ASP A 161 -15.58 -7.48 11.34
C ASP A 161 -15.98 -8.56 10.33
N ALA A 162 -15.09 -8.90 9.40
CA ALA A 162 -15.32 -9.96 8.42
C ALA A 162 -15.47 -11.34 9.10
N VAL A 163 -14.63 -11.64 10.09
CA VAL A 163 -14.69 -12.89 10.88
C VAL A 163 -15.99 -12.95 11.69
N GLU A 164 -16.45 -11.85 12.29
CA GLU A 164 -17.73 -11.79 13.01
C GLU A 164 -18.91 -12.09 12.08
N VAL A 165 -18.93 -11.50 10.88
CA VAL A 165 -19.97 -11.76 9.88
C VAL A 165 -19.95 -13.22 9.40
N ILE A 166 -18.76 -13.80 9.22
CA ILE A 166 -18.60 -15.19 8.81
C ILE A 166 -18.87 -16.14 9.98
N GLY A 167 -18.63 -15.78 11.23
CA GLY A 167 -18.56 -16.70 12.37
C GLY A 167 -17.27 -17.53 12.35
N GLU A 168 -16.45 -17.42 13.41
CA GLU A 168 -15.17 -18.13 13.54
C GLU A 168 -15.32 -19.66 13.37
N ASP A 169 -16.44 -20.22 13.83
CA ASP A 169 -16.77 -21.65 13.74
C ASP A 169 -17.03 -22.14 12.29
N ARG A 170 -17.23 -21.22 11.35
CA ARG A 170 -17.45 -21.52 9.91
C ARG A 170 -16.21 -21.25 9.05
N ILE A 171 -15.07 -20.96 9.68
CA ILE A 171 -13.78 -20.72 9.02
C ILE A 171 -12.93 -21.98 9.10
N GLU A 172 -12.61 -22.54 7.94
CA GLU A 172 -11.87 -23.79 7.80
C GLU A 172 -10.49 -23.56 7.18
N PRO A 173 -9.52 -24.48 7.38
CA PRO A 173 -8.25 -24.44 6.68
C PRO A 173 -8.43 -24.37 5.16
N GLY A 174 -7.71 -23.43 4.53
CA GLY A 174 -7.79 -23.18 3.09
C GLY A 174 -8.94 -22.27 2.65
N ASP A 175 -9.70 -21.69 3.58
CA ASP A 175 -10.64 -20.62 3.28
C ASP A 175 -9.91 -19.28 3.01
N VAL A 176 -10.47 -18.49 2.09
CA VAL A 176 -10.08 -17.08 1.87
C VAL A 176 -11.34 -16.25 1.81
N PHE A 177 -11.37 -15.14 2.54
CA PHE A 177 -12.49 -14.19 2.54
C PHE A 177 -12.05 -12.77 2.22
N LEU A 178 -12.99 -12.00 1.66
CA LEU A 178 -12.79 -10.63 1.19
C LEU A 178 -13.57 -9.63 2.04
N THR A 179 -12.96 -8.46 2.26
CA THR A 179 -13.63 -7.28 2.82
C THR A 179 -13.04 -5.99 2.27
N ASN A 180 -13.91 -5.04 1.97
CA ASN A 180 -13.59 -3.63 1.71
C ASN A 180 -14.65 -2.72 2.34
N TYR A 181 -15.29 -3.19 3.41
CA TYR A 181 -16.44 -2.53 4.02
C TYR A 181 -16.05 -1.22 4.68
N THR A 182 -16.46 -0.10 4.07
CA THR A 182 -16.00 1.24 4.44
C THR A 182 -16.30 1.67 5.88
N PRO A 183 -17.42 1.30 6.53
CA PRO A 183 -17.68 1.73 7.90
C PRO A 183 -16.67 1.24 8.94
N VAL A 184 -15.97 0.13 8.66
CA VAL A 184 -14.96 -0.43 9.57
C VAL A 184 -13.53 -0.19 9.07
N GLN A 185 -13.30 -0.29 7.76
CA GLN A 185 -12.00 -0.07 7.15
C GLN A 185 -11.64 1.42 7.07
N GLY A 186 -12.61 2.27 6.72
CA GLY A 186 -12.42 3.72 6.63
C GLY A 186 -11.56 4.21 5.46
N GLN A 187 -11.51 3.45 4.35
CA GLN A 187 -10.78 3.81 3.12
C GLN A 187 -11.66 3.56 1.90
N HIS A 188 -11.21 3.99 0.71
CA HIS A 188 -11.95 3.72 -0.53
C HIS A 188 -12.12 2.22 -0.81
N LEU A 189 -13.13 1.89 -1.61
CA LEU A 189 -13.50 0.51 -1.93
C LEU A 189 -12.44 -0.28 -2.69
N ASN A 190 -11.55 0.39 -3.44
CA ASN A 190 -10.48 -0.27 -4.17
C ASN A 190 -9.46 -0.97 -3.26
N ASN A 191 -9.38 -0.59 -1.98
CA ASN A 191 -8.50 -1.24 -1.02
C ASN A 191 -9.16 -2.54 -0.53
N MET A 192 -8.96 -3.61 -1.29
CA MET A 192 -9.54 -4.92 -1.02
C MET A 192 -8.65 -5.71 -0.05
N ILE A 193 -9.21 -6.14 1.06
CA ILE A 193 -8.55 -7.05 2.00
C ILE A 193 -8.98 -8.48 1.70
N ALA A 194 -8.00 -9.35 1.43
CA ALA A 194 -8.18 -10.79 1.41
C ALA A 194 -7.47 -11.39 2.63
N ALA A 195 -8.12 -12.33 3.34
CA ALA A 195 -7.53 -12.95 4.52
C ALA A 195 -7.77 -14.47 4.60
N THR A 196 -6.83 -15.17 5.21
CA THR A 196 -6.87 -16.62 5.45
C THR A 196 -6.42 -16.96 6.89
N PRO A 197 -7.06 -17.92 7.57
CA PRO A 197 -6.64 -18.33 8.91
C PRO A 197 -5.28 -19.03 8.90
N VAL A 198 -4.50 -18.84 9.96
CA VAL A 198 -3.32 -19.65 10.28
C VAL A 198 -3.53 -20.42 11.58
N TYR A 199 -3.03 -21.66 11.60
CA TYR A 199 -3.28 -22.60 12.69
C TYR A 199 -1.99 -23.02 13.38
N THR A 200 -2.06 -23.30 14.67
CA THR A 200 -1.02 -24.02 15.42
C THR A 200 -1.72 -24.99 16.37
N GLY A 201 -1.32 -26.27 16.36
CA GLY A 201 -1.98 -27.28 17.21
C GLY A 201 -3.47 -27.52 16.90
N GLY A 202 -3.95 -27.13 15.71
CA GLY A 202 -5.36 -27.21 15.33
C GLY A 202 -6.21 -26.00 15.74
N GLU A 203 -5.63 -25.02 16.43
CA GLU A 203 -6.30 -23.79 16.84
C GLU A 203 -5.92 -22.63 15.92
N ILE A 204 -6.87 -21.73 15.65
CA ILE A 204 -6.59 -20.48 14.93
C ILE A 204 -5.75 -19.58 15.82
N ILE A 205 -4.56 -19.21 15.35
CA ILE A 205 -3.68 -18.25 16.03
C ILE A 205 -3.92 -16.82 15.52
N GLY A 206 -4.40 -16.70 14.28
CA GLY A 206 -4.63 -15.42 13.64
C GLY A 206 -4.95 -15.57 12.17
N TYR A 207 -4.85 -14.45 11.45
CA TYR A 207 -5.21 -14.34 10.04
C TYR A 207 -4.10 -13.62 9.28
N LEU A 208 -3.56 -14.27 8.26
CA LEU A 208 -2.78 -13.59 7.25
C LEU A 208 -3.74 -12.75 6.41
N ALA A 209 -3.37 -11.50 6.18
CA ALA A 209 -4.19 -10.54 5.46
C ALA A 209 -3.35 -9.78 4.44
N VAL A 210 -3.93 -9.57 3.26
CA VAL A 210 -3.36 -8.75 2.19
C VAL A 210 -4.39 -7.69 1.84
N ARG A 211 -4.09 -6.43 2.12
CA ARG A 211 -4.80 -5.31 1.50
C ARG A 211 -4.11 -4.99 0.18
N MET A 212 -4.88 -4.81 -0.87
CA MET A 212 -4.33 -4.47 -2.18
C MET A 212 -5.27 -3.53 -2.92
N HIS A 213 -4.71 -2.54 -3.60
CA HIS A 213 -5.48 -1.64 -4.45
C HIS A 213 -5.87 -2.34 -5.75
N TRP A 214 -7.14 -2.75 -5.83
CA TRP A 214 -7.72 -3.21 -7.07
C TRP A 214 -7.93 -2.03 -8.01
N SER A 215 -7.55 -2.19 -9.28
CA SER A 215 -7.75 -1.15 -10.30
C SER A 215 -9.21 -0.75 -10.46
N ASP A 216 -10.12 -1.63 -10.06
CA ASP A 216 -11.55 -1.46 -10.24
C ASP A 216 -12.36 -2.34 -9.27
N VAL A 217 -13.44 -1.79 -8.74
CA VAL A 217 -14.46 -2.46 -7.92
C VAL A 217 -15.89 -2.08 -8.37
N GLY A 218 -16.02 -1.63 -9.63
CA GLY A 218 -17.26 -1.16 -10.22
C GLY A 218 -17.52 0.32 -9.95
N GLY A 219 -18.80 0.67 -9.76
CA GLY A 219 -19.22 2.05 -9.51
C GLY A 219 -19.45 2.84 -10.79
N GLN A 220 -19.69 4.15 -10.63
CA GLN A 220 -20.19 5.02 -11.70
C GLN A 220 -19.20 5.28 -12.84
N ASN A 221 -17.89 5.12 -12.60
CA ASN A 221 -16.83 5.38 -13.57
C ASN A 221 -15.78 4.26 -13.55
N PRO A 222 -15.10 3.98 -14.67
CA PRO A 222 -13.87 3.20 -14.66
C PRO A 222 -12.89 3.80 -13.64
N THR A 223 -12.13 2.95 -12.94
CA THR A 223 -11.28 3.23 -11.73
C THR A 223 -12.00 3.16 -10.39
N SER A 224 -13.33 3.25 -10.35
CA SER A 224 -14.09 3.40 -9.10
C SER A 224 -13.81 4.71 -8.33
N LEU A 225 -13.08 5.66 -8.93
CA LEU A 225 -12.73 6.94 -8.33
C LEU A 225 -13.51 8.09 -8.98
N SER A 226 -14.19 8.93 -8.18
CA SER A 226 -15.02 10.00 -8.74
C SER A 226 -15.31 11.13 -7.77
N TRP A 227 -14.86 12.35 -8.11
CA TRP A 227 -15.23 13.59 -7.41
C TRP A 227 -16.75 13.89 -7.44
N ALA A 228 -17.50 13.24 -8.32
CA ALA A 228 -18.96 13.36 -8.41
C ALA A 228 -19.70 12.45 -7.42
N ALA A 229 -19.02 11.49 -6.76
CA ALA A 229 -19.65 10.62 -5.78
C ALA A 229 -20.19 11.43 -4.59
N THR A 230 -21.47 11.24 -4.28
CA THR A 230 -22.15 11.76 -3.09
C THR A 230 -22.52 10.66 -2.10
N SER A 231 -22.31 9.40 -2.49
CA SER A 231 -22.50 8.22 -1.65
C SER A 231 -21.50 7.12 -2.01
N VAL A 232 -21.00 6.38 -1.02
CA VAL A 232 -20.15 5.18 -1.24
C VAL A 232 -20.80 4.16 -2.17
N LEU A 233 -22.13 4.12 -2.23
CA LEU A 233 -22.88 3.22 -3.12
C LEU A 233 -22.65 3.54 -4.62
N GLN A 234 -22.18 4.74 -4.95
CA GLN A 234 -21.81 5.13 -6.30
C GLN A 234 -20.35 4.77 -6.63
N GLU A 235 -19.58 4.34 -5.64
CA GLU A 235 -18.14 4.07 -5.76
C GLU A 235 -17.84 2.61 -6.08
N GLY A 236 -18.79 1.69 -5.90
CA GLY A 236 -18.59 0.29 -6.27
C GLY A 236 -19.22 -0.71 -5.31
N VAL A 237 -18.77 -1.96 -5.44
CA VAL A 237 -19.27 -3.09 -4.64
C VAL A 237 -18.55 -3.16 -3.29
N GLN A 238 -19.34 -3.33 -2.23
CA GLN A 238 -18.84 -3.63 -0.89
C GLN A 238 -18.95 -5.12 -0.59
N TYR A 239 -17.84 -5.71 -0.17
CA TYR A 239 -17.71 -7.05 0.37
C TYR A 239 -17.47 -6.94 1.87
N ARG A 240 -18.16 -7.79 2.64
CA ARG A 240 -18.05 -7.84 4.11
C ARG A 240 -18.06 -9.30 4.54
N GLY A 241 -16.88 -9.89 4.67
CA GLY A 241 -16.74 -11.31 4.99
C GLY A 241 -17.18 -12.25 3.86
N THR A 242 -16.98 -11.87 2.59
CA THR A 242 -17.37 -12.69 1.45
C THR A 242 -16.32 -13.78 1.19
N LYS A 243 -16.68 -15.05 1.41
CA LYS A 243 -15.79 -16.19 1.12
C LYS A 243 -15.57 -16.32 -0.40
N ILE A 244 -14.34 -16.14 -0.85
CA ILE A 244 -13.92 -16.30 -2.26
C ILE A 244 -13.27 -17.66 -2.52
N MET A 245 -12.78 -18.31 -1.47
CA MET A 245 -12.24 -19.66 -1.50
C MET A 245 -12.72 -20.43 -0.27
N SER A 246 -13.20 -21.65 -0.48
CA SER A 246 -13.73 -22.54 0.56
C SER A 246 -12.98 -23.87 0.53
N ARG A 247 -12.29 -24.21 1.63
CA ARG A 247 -11.47 -25.43 1.79
C ARG A 247 -10.58 -25.72 0.59
N GLY A 248 -9.82 -24.73 0.13
CA GLY A 248 -8.90 -24.93 -0.98
C GLY A 248 -9.53 -24.78 -2.38
N GLN A 249 -10.82 -24.43 -2.50
CA GLN A 249 -11.52 -24.34 -3.78
C GLN A 249 -12.15 -22.97 -3.99
N ILE A 250 -11.95 -22.36 -5.16
CA ILE A 250 -12.60 -21.09 -5.52
C ILE A 250 -14.12 -21.24 -5.47
N VAL A 251 -14.79 -20.23 -4.92
CA VAL A 251 -16.25 -20.10 -4.91
C VAL A 251 -16.68 -19.46 -6.24
N PRO A 252 -17.20 -20.24 -7.21
CA PRO A 252 -17.40 -19.76 -8.58
C PRO A 252 -18.42 -18.62 -8.68
N GLU A 253 -19.46 -18.63 -7.85
CA GLU A 253 -20.47 -17.58 -7.79
C GLU A 253 -19.92 -16.25 -7.27
N ALA A 254 -18.98 -16.29 -6.32
CA ALA A 254 -18.32 -15.09 -5.80
C ALA A 254 -17.41 -14.49 -6.87
N LEU A 255 -16.60 -15.33 -7.54
CA LEU A 255 -15.75 -14.90 -8.64
C LEU A 255 -16.55 -14.32 -9.81
N ALA A 256 -17.62 -15.00 -10.23
CA ALA A 256 -18.50 -14.51 -11.31
C ALA A 256 -19.16 -13.18 -10.96
N THR A 257 -19.53 -12.97 -9.69
CA THR A 257 -20.11 -11.71 -9.21
C THR A 257 -19.11 -10.57 -9.27
N ILE A 258 -17.86 -10.80 -8.85
CA ILE A 258 -16.76 -9.81 -8.96
C ILE A 258 -16.55 -9.42 -10.42
N GLN A 259 -16.43 -10.42 -11.31
CA GLN A 259 -16.22 -10.19 -12.74
C GLN A 259 -17.37 -9.41 -13.40
N ALA A 260 -18.61 -9.73 -13.04
CA ALA A 260 -19.78 -9.07 -13.61
C ALA A 260 -19.96 -7.61 -13.18
N ASN A 261 -19.33 -7.20 -12.06
CA ASN A 261 -19.43 -5.84 -11.53
C ASN A 261 -18.14 -5.04 -11.74
N SER A 262 -17.24 -5.49 -12.63
CA SER A 262 -15.98 -4.81 -12.91
C SER A 262 -15.91 -4.26 -14.34
N TRP A 263 -15.34 -3.07 -14.48
CA TRP A 263 -14.95 -2.46 -15.76
C TRP A 263 -13.72 -3.14 -16.39
N SER A 264 -12.86 -3.75 -15.57
CA SER A 264 -11.61 -4.41 -16.00
C SER A 264 -11.48 -5.81 -15.38
N PRO A 265 -12.41 -6.74 -15.68
CA PRO A 265 -12.53 -8.01 -14.96
C PRO A 265 -11.29 -8.91 -15.09
N ALA A 266 -10.55 -8.83 -16.19
CA ALA A 266 -9.33 -9.60 -16.40
C ALA A 266 -8.21 -9.20 -15.41
N VAL A 267 -7.98 -7.89 -15.24
CA VAL A 267 -6.97 -7.36 -14.31
C VAL A 267 -7.37 -7.68 -12.88
N VAL A 268 -8.61 -7.38 -12.50
CA VAL A 268 -9.14 -7.66 -11.16
C VAL A 268 -9.09 -9.15 -10.82
N THR A 269 -9.41 -10.03 -11.78
CA THR A 269 -9.29 -11.48 -11.57
C THR A 269 -7.83 -11.90 -11.36
N GLY A 270 -6.90 -11.38 -12.17
CA GLY A 270 -5.47 -11.68 -12.03
C GLY A 270 -4.92 -11.27 -10.66
N ASP A 271 -5.22 -10.04 -10.24
CA ASP A 271 -4.89 -9.49 -8.94
C ASP A 271 -5.49 -10.31 -7.78
N LEU A 272 -6.77 -10.68 -7.86
CA LEU A 272 -7.41 -11.56 -6.88
C LEU A 272 -6.69 -12.91 -6.77
N MET A 273 -6.31 -13.52 -7.91
CA MET A 273 -5.57 -14.78 -7.91
C MET A 273 -4.17 -14.63 -7.32
N ALA A 274 -3.51 -13.48 -7.52
CA ALA A 274 -2.24 -13.16 -6.88
C ALA A 274 -2.39 -13.08 -5.34
N GLN A 275 -3.43 -12.41 -4.83
CA GLN A 275 -3.73 -12.38 -3.38
C GLN A 275 -3.99 -13.79 -2.82
N ILE A 276 -4.83 -14.59 -3.49
CA ILE A 276 -5.13 -15.95 -3.07
C ILE A 276 -3.85 -16.80 -3.05
N GLY A 277 -3.05 -16.75 -4.11
CA GLY A 277 -1.80 -17.51 -4.21
C GLY A 277 -0.82 -17.15 -3.10
N ALA A 278 -0.65 -15.85 -2.81
CA ALA A 278 0.20 -15.39 -1.72
C ALA A 278 -0.30 -15.84 -0.35
N LEU A 279 -1.61 -15.73 -0.08
CA LEU A 279 -2.20 -16.16 1.20
C LEU A 279 -2.04 -17.68 1.42
N GLN A 280 -2.24 -18.49 0.38
CA GLN A 280 -2.04 -19.94 0.46
C GLN A 280 -0.57 -20.29 0.74
N LEU A 281 0.36 -19.62 0.05
CA LEU A 281 1.80 -19.73 0.31
C LEU A 281 2.13 -19.37 1.76
N GLY A 282 1.53 -18.30 2.27
CA GLY A 282 1.77 -17.83 3.64
C GLY A 282 1.27 -18.77 4.70
N ALA A 283 0.06 -19.31 4.52
CA ALA A 283 -0.48 -20.32 5.41
C ALA A 283 0.42 -21.55 5.44
N GLN A 284 0.96 -21.98 4.29
CA GLN A 284 1.95 -23.06 4.23
C GLN A 284 3.24 -22.70 4.97
N ARG A 285 3.81 -21.51 4.73
CA ARG A 285 5.07 -21.07 5.38
C ARG A 285 4.93 -20.90 6.89
N TRP A 286 3.76 -20.47 7.37
CA TRP A 286 3.44 -20.47 8.79
C TRP A 286 3.56 -21.88 9.38
N GLN A 287 2.94 -22.88 8.74
CA GLN A 287 3.04 -24.27 9.21
C GLN A 287 4.49 -24.76 9.25
N GLU A 288 5.26 -24.46 8.20
CA GLU A 288 6.65 -24.93 8.06
C GLU A 288 7.62 -24.26 9.03
N ARG A 289 7.46 -22.95 9.30
CA ARG A 289 8.45 -22.15 10.03
C ARG A 289 8.07 -21.84 11.48
N VAL A 290 6.77 -21.71 11.76
CA VAL A 290 6.26 -21.29 13.07
C VAL A 290 5.62 -22.47 13.80
N ALA A 291 4.54 -23.03 13.25
CA ALA A 291 3.78 -24.09 13.91
C ALA A 291 4.57 -25.41 14.08
N SER A 292 5.64 -25.61 13.30
CA SER A 292 6.54 -26.76 13.44
C SER A 292 7.50 -26.67 14.62
N ARG A 293 7.66 -25.48 15.21
CA ARG A 293 8.64 -25.19 16.27
C ARG A 293 7.98 -24.79 17.58
N TRP A 294 6.91 -24.02 17.52
CA TRP A 294 6.21 -23.49 18.68
C TRP A 294 4.77 -23.99 18.70
N ASP A 295 4.33 -24.47 19.86
CA ASP A 295 2.92 -24.79 20.09
C ASP A 295 2.07 -23.52 20.26
N ALA A 296 0.75 -23.68 20.35
CA ALA A 296 -0.18 -22.56 20.42
C ALA A 296 0.08 -21.66 21.64
N ALA A 297 0.25 -22.27 22.82
CA ALA A 297 0.50 -21.55 24.07
C ALA A 297 1.84 -20.79 24.04
N THR A 298 2.88 -21.38 23.47
CA THR A 298 4.19 -20.71 23.33
C THR A 298 4.12 -19.58 22.31
N THR A 299 3.42 -19.78 21.21
CA THR A 299 3.17 -18.75 20.20
C THR A 299 2.47 -17.54 20.81
N GLU A 300 1.39 -17.75 21.56
CA GLU A 300 0.65 -16.68 22.24
C GLU A 300 1.54 -15.92 23.24
N ARG A 301 2.35 -16.63 24.05
CA ARG A 301 3.31 -15.98 24.94
C ARG A 301 4.32 -15.13 24.17
N MET A 302 4.86 -15.60 23.04
CA MET A 302 5.84 -14.85 22.24
C MET A 302 5.23 -13.59 21.64
N VAL A 303 3.98 -13.68 21.18
CA VAL A 303 3.21 -12.52 20.70
C VAL A 303 3.09 -11.45 21.79
N GLU A 304 2.66 -11.82 23.01
CA GLU A 304 2.54 -10.87 24.11
C GLU A 304 3.89 -10.26 24.50
N GLN A 305 4.97 -11.05 24.51
CA GLN A 305 6.31 -10.53 24.80
C GLN A 305 6.81 -9.56 23.72
N GLN A 306 6.51 -9.81 22.45
CA GLN A 306 6.82 -8.89 21.37
C GLN A 306 6.08 -7.56 21.56
N PHE A 307 4.77 -7.59 21.82
CA PHE A 307 3.99 -6.38 22.09
C PHE A 307 4.49 -5.62 23.30
N ALA A 308 4.77 -6.31 24.41
CA ALA A 308 5.34 -5.68 25.60
C ALA A 308 6.69 -5.01 25.33
N THR A 309 7.51 -5.61 24.45
CA THR A 309 8.81 -5.06 24.04
C THR A 309 8.63 -3.78 23.20
N SER A 310 7.76 -3.81 22.21
CA SER A 310 7.45 -2.64 21.38
C SER A 310 6.82 -1.51 22.20
N ALA A 311 5.95 -1.83 23.16
CA ALA A 311 5.33 -0.85 24.05
C ALA A 311 6.34 -0.19 25.00
N ARG A 312 7.30 -0.94 25.55
CA ARG A 312 8.40 -0.36 26.34
C ARG A 312 9.25 0.61 25.50
N LEU A 313 9.54 0.23 24.26
CA LEU A 313 10.30 1.10 23.34
C LEU A 313 9.53 2.40 23.08
N SER A 314 8.27 2.33 22.65
CA SER A 314 7.50 3.53 22.33
C SER A 314 7.25 4.42 23.55
N ARG A 315 6.92 3.85 24.72
CA ARG A 315 6.79 4.62 25.98
C ARG A 315 8.06 5.39 26.34
N SER A 316 9.23 4.74 26.25
CA SER A 316 10.50 5.42 26.53
C SER A 316 10.78 6.55 25.54
N LYS A 317 10.40 6.39 24.26
CA LYS A 317 10.54 7.42 23.23
C LYS A 317 9.56 8.59 23.41
N VAL A 318 8.33 8.32 23.85
CA VAL A 318 7.37 9.38 24.20
C VAL A 318 7.89 10.22 25.37
N ALA A 319 8.48 9.59 26.40
CA ALA A 319 9.04 10.30 27.55
C ALA A 319 10.23 11.22 27.22
N GLU A 320 10.86 11.08 26.05
CA GLU A 320 11.87 12.01 25.55
C GLU A 320 11.26 13.32 25.01
N ILE A 321 9.94 13.36 24.76
CA ILE A 321 9.23 14.59 24.37
C ILE A 321 8.83 15.33 25.65
N PRO A 322 9.13 16.64 25.78
CA PRO A 322 8.70 17.41 26.94
C PRO A 322 7.18 17.39 27.14
N ASP A 323 6.74 17.23 28.38
CA ASP A 323 5.33 17.34 28.73
C ASP A 323 4.74 18.68 28.29
N GLY A 324 3.53 18.64 27.74
CA GLY A 324 2.84 19.83 27.29
C GLY A 324 1.83 19.58 26.18
N GLU A 325 1.27 20.68 25.70
CA GLU A 325 0.35 20.72 24.57
C GLU A 325 1.05 21.29 23.34
N TYR A 326 0.85 20.63 22.20
CA TYR A 326 1.41 20.94 20.90
C TYR A 326 0.25 21.07 19.91
N THR A 327 0.26 22.08 19.05
CA THR A 327 -0.90 22.33 18.16
C THR A 327 -0.41 22.81 16.81
N ALA A 328 -1.01 22.27 15.75
CA ALA A 328 -0.84 22.77 14.40
C ALA A 328 -2.17 22.74 13.66
N SER A 329 -2.34 23.64 12.69
CA SER A 329 -3.51 23.68 11.83
C SER A 329 -3.15 24.16 10.44
N ILE A 330 -3.94 23.74 9.46
CA ILE A 330 -3.81 24.20 8.08
C ILE A 330 -5.14 24.06 7.33
N ASP A 331 -5.34 24.95 6.37
CA ASP A 331 -6.49 24.90 5.48
C ASP A 331 -6.09 24.11 4.22
N MET A 332 -6.92 23.15 3.83
CA MET A 332 -6.87 22.52 2.50
C MET A 332 -7.35 23.53 1.44
N ASP A 333 -7.10 23.27 0.17
CA ASP A 333 -7.50 24.21 -0.90
C ASP A 333 -9.04 24.34 -1.03
N ASP A 334 -9.78 23.24 -0.77
CA ASP A 334 -11.24 23.16 -0.85
C ASP A 334 -11.79 21.96 -0.05
N SER A 335 -13.07 21.63 -0.22
CA SER A 335 -13.77 20.49 0.39
C SER A 335 -14.24 19.44 -0.63
N GLY A 336 -13.40 19.16 -1.62
CA GLY A 336 -13.62 18.12 -2.63
C GLY A 336 -14.21 18.63 -3.95
N ALA A 337 -14.28 19.95 -4.13
CA ALA A 337 -14.62 20.59 -5.39
C ALA A 337 -14.03 22.02 -5.43
N PRO A 338 -13.48 22.48 -6.56
CA PRO A 338 -12.91 23.82 -6.66
C PRO A 338 -13.89 24.92 -6.27
N GLY A 339 -13.43 25.84 -5.41
CA GLY A 339 -14.20 27.00 -4.96
C GLY A 339 -15.19 26.73 -3.83
N THR A 340 -15.24 25.51 -3.27
CA THR A 340 -15.95 25.27 -2.00
C THR A 340 -15.13 25.76 -0.81
N GLU A 341 -15.78 25.92 0.35
CA GLU A 341 -15.08 26.31 1.57
C GLU A 341 -13.94 25.32 1.91
N PRO A 342 -12.73 25.81 2.23
CA PRO A 342 -11.61 25.02 2.70
C PRO A 342 -11.93 24.10 3.89
N LEU A 343 -11.41 22.88 3.87
CA LEU A 343 -11.36 22.04 5.07
C LEU A 343 -10.26 22.56 6.00
N LYS A 344 -10.64 23.00 7.19
CA LYS A 344 -9.72 23.46 8.23
C LYS A 344 -9.27 22.28 9.08
N LEU A 345 -8.06 21.80 8.84
CA LEU A 345 -7.49 20.67 9.57
C LEU A 345 -6.71 21.16 10.79
N LYS A 346 -6.86 20.48 11.92
CA LYS A 346 -6.20 20.82 13.18
C LYS A 346 -5.86 19.55 13.95
N VAL A 347 -4.68 19.56 14.57
CA VAL A 347 -4.22 18.51 15.48
C VAL A 347 -3.79 19.16 16.79
N VAL A 348 -4.22 18.59 17.91
CA VAL A 348 -3.73 18.94 19.25
C VAL A 348 -3.12 17.69 19.87
N ILE A 349 -1.83 17.74 20.23
CA ILE A 349 -1.10 16.63 20.84
C ILE A 349 -0.79 17.00 22.30
N ARG A 350 -1.16 16.13 23.23
CA ARG A 350 -0.86 16.27 24.66
C ARG A 350 0.08 15.15 25.09
N VAL A 351 1.24 15.51 25.60
CA VAL A 351 2.23 14.57 26.14
C VAL A 351 2.26 14.69 27.65
N THR A 352 2.20 13.55 28.34
CA THR A 352 2.31 13.46 29.80
C THR A 352 3.05 12.19 30.18
N GLY A 353 4.32 12.33 30.58
CA GLY A 353 5.23 11.23 30.86
C GLY A 353 5.38 10.31 29.65
N GLU A 354 4.95 9.06 29.78
CA GLU A 354 5.07 8.02 28.75
C GLU A 354 3.86 7.95 27.80
N ARG A 355 2.89 8.87 27.90
CA ARG A 355 1.63 8.84 27.16
C ARG A 355 1.46 10.02 26.21
N MET A 356 0.92 9.76 25.02
CA MET A 356 0.60 10.76 24.01
C MET A 356 -0.88 10.67 23.61
N VAL A 357 -1.62 11.77 23.75
CA VAL A 357 -3.01 11.89 23.32
C VAL A 357 -3.10 12.85 22.15
N VAL A 358 -3.58 12.38 21.00
CA VAL A 358 -3.87 13.18 19.82
C VAL A 358 -5.36 13.46 19.76
N ASP A 359 -5.74 14.72 19.88
CA ASP A 359 -7.12 15.19 19.84
C ASP A 359 -7.43 15.81 18.47
N LEU A 360 -8.38 15.16 17.79
CA LEU A 360 -8.86 15.50 16.45
C LEU A 360 -10.33 15.96 16.49
N SER A 361 -10.84 16.35 17.67
CA SER A 361 -12.25 16.69 17.86
C SER A 361 -12.71 17.94 17.09
N ASP A 362 -11.76 18.83 16.75
CA ASP A 362 -12.02 20.06 16.00
C ASP A 362 -11.99 19.87 14.47
N LEU A 363 -11.89 18.63 13.96
CA LEU A 363 -11.93 18.38 12.53
C LEU A 363 -13.30 18.71 11.92
N PRO A 364 -13.34 19.15 10.64
CA PRO A 364 -14.59 19.50 9.99
C PRO A 364 -15.55 18.30 9.90
N PRO A 365 -16.88 18.53 9.90
CA PRO A 365 -17.85 17.50 9.59
C PRO A 365 -17.56 16.83 8.23
N GLN A 366 -17.96 15.56 8.09
CA GLN A 366 -17.91 14.87 6.81
C GLN A 366 -18.71 15.64 5.74
N VAL A 367 -18.27 15.56 4.48
CA VAL A 367 -18.86 16.30 3.36
C VAL A 367 -19.49 15.38 2.33
N ALA A 368 -20.41 15.90 1.51
CA ALA A 368 -21.06 15.16 0.43
C ALA A 368 -20.16 15.02 -0.83
N ARG A 369 -18.86 14.76 -0.61
CA ARG A 369 -17.80 14.62 -1.61
C ARG A 369 -16.80 13.58 -1.13
N PRO A 370 -16.08 12.88 -2.03
CA PRO A 370 -15.29 11.69 -1.70
C PRO A 370 -13.97 11.95 -0.94
N VAL A 371 -13.77 13.14 -0.36
CA VAL A 371 -12.58 13.47 0.45
C VAL A 371 -12.62 12.85 1.84
N ASN A 372 -13.71 12.18 2.22
CA ASN A 372 -13.85 11.61 3.55
C ASN A 372 -13.03 10.34 3.72
N ALA A 373 -12.59 10.10 4.95
CA ALA A 373 -12.04 8.85 5.43
C ALA A 373 -12.78 8.41 6.71
N GLY A 374 -12.68 7.12 7.05
CA GLY A 374 -13.20 6.59 8.31
C GLY A 374 -12.17 6.65 9.44
N ALA A 375 -12.63 6.39 10.67
CA ALA A 375 -11.81 6.54 11.87
C ALA A 375 -10.57 5.63 11.87
N THR A 376 -10.73 4.38 11.42
CA THR A 376 -9.63 3.40 11.34
C THR A 376 -8.62 3.79 10.27
N GLY A 377 -9.00 3.72 8.99
CA GLY A 377 -8.09 3.91 7.86
C GLY A 377 -7.71 5.36 7.56
N GLY A 378 -8.35 6.34 8.20
CA GLY A 378 -8.05 7.76 8.07
C GLY A 378 -7.39 8.34 9.31
N ALA A 379 -8.17 8.60 10.36
CA ALA A 379 -7.68 9.26 11.58
C ALA A 379 -6.59 8.45 12.28
N LEU A 380 -6.85 7.19 12.62
CA LEU A 380 -5.91 6.35 13.36
C LEU A 380 -4.66 6.05 12.52
N SER A 381 -4.81 5.61 11.27
CA SER A 381 -3.67 5.31 10.39
C SER A 381 -2.74 6.51 10.20
N SER A 382 -3.27 7.71 9.90
CA SER A 382 -2.43 8.90 9.72
C SER A 382 -1.66 9.29 10.99
N MET A 383 -2.29 9.22 12.17
CA MET A 383 -1.61 9.51 13.43
C MET A 383 -0.58 8.44 13.78
N ARG A 384 -0.85 7.16 13.47
CA ARG A 384 0.11 6.06 13.66
C ARG A 384 1.34 6.21 12.77
N VAL A 385 1.18 6.67 11.53
CA VAL A 385 2.32 6.98 10.65
C VAL A 385 3.16 8.11 11.26
N GLY A 386 2.55 9.24 11.62
CA GLY A 386 3.27 10.36 12.26
C GLY A 386 4.01 9.94 13.54
N PHE A 387 3.33 9.17 14.40
CA PHE A 387 3.89 8.63 15.63
C PHE A 387 5.10 7.72 15.38
N LYS A 388 4.96 6.73 14.48
CA LYS A 388 6.03 5.78 14.18
C LYS A 388 7.23 6.48 13.52
N SER A 389 6.98 7.37 12.56
CA SER A 389 8.03 8.13 11.88
C SER A 389 8.86 8.97 12.85
N LEU A 390 8.23 9.56 13.87
CA LEU A 390 8.91 10.38 14.87
C LEU A 390 9.68 9.54 15.91
N LEU A 391 9.11 8.43 16.37
CA LEU A 391 9.56 7.77 17.61
C LEU A 391 10.26 6.43 17.39
N ALA A 392 9.90 5.70 16.33
CA ALA A 392 10.37 4.35 16.09
C ALA A 392 10.41 4.00 14.59
N PRO A 393 11.14 4.77 13.76
CA PRO A 393 11.17 4.56 12.31
C PRO A 393 11.69 3.16 11.94
N GLU A 394 12.68 2.64 12.68
CA GLU A 394 13.35 1.36 12.41
C GLU A 394 12.65 0.12 12.99
N ARG A 395 11.67 0.30 13.89
CA ARG A 395 10.95 -0.83 14.49
C ARG A 395 9.86 -1.30 13.52
N PRO A 396 9.79 -2.61 13.17
CA PRO A 396 8.63 -3.13 12.47
C PRO A 396 7.33 -2.85 13.24
N ALA A 397 6.25 -2.60 12.51
CA ALA A 397 4.98 -2.26 13.15
C ALA A 397 4.32 -3.49 13.76
N ASP A 398 3.90 -3.35 15.00
CA ASP A 398 3.04 -4.28 15.72
C ASP A 398 2.11 -3.45 16.64
N GLU A 399 1.06 -4.07 17.17
CA GLU A 399 0.07 -3.35 17.97
C GLU A 399 0.67 -2.72 19.23
N GLY A 400 1.65 -3.38 19.84
CA GLY A 400 2.33 -2.90 21.04
C GLY A 400 3.05 -1.57 20.83
N LEU A 401 3.54 -1.30 19.62
CA LEU A 401 4.20 -0.04 19.29
C LEU A 401 3.31 1.18 19.54
N PHE A 402 2.00 1.05 19.36
CA PHE A 402 1.03 2.14 19.47
C PHE A 402 0.33 2.22 20.82
N GLU A 403 0.68 1.37 21.78
CA GLU A 403 0.08 1.37 23.13
C GLU A 403 0.05 2.75 23.82
N PRO A 404 1.12 3.57 23.80
CA PRO A 404 1.08 4.89 24.45
C PRO A 404 0.32 5.97 23.67
N LEU A 405 -0.16 5.66 22.45
CA LEU A 405 -0.86 6.59 21.58
C LEU A 405 -2.39 6.43 21.74
N GLU A 406 -3.04 7.47 22.23
CA GLU A 406 -4.50 7.61 22.17
C GLU A 406 -4.87 8.59 21.06
N VAL A 407 -5.84 8.22 20.21
CA VAL A 407 -6.41 9.13 19.19
C VAL A 407 -7.87 9.38 19.54
N VAL A 408 -8.19 10.63 19.89
CA VAL A 408 -9.55 11.08 20.18
C VAL A 408 -10.15 11.66 18.91
N ILE A 409 -11.18 11.00 18.39
CA ILE A 409 -11.88 11.42 17.18
C ILE A 409 -13.39 11.14 17.34
N PRO A 410 -14.26 12.17 17.42
CA PRO A 410 -15.70 11.96 17.44
C PRO A 410 -16.19 11.42 16.09
N PRO A 411 -17.29 10.66 16.03
CA PRO A 411 -17.85 10.19 14.76
C PRO A 411 -18.44 11.34 13.93
N GLY A 412 -18.43 11.20 12.62
CA GLY A 412 -19.08 12.15 11.69
C GLY A 412 -18.21 13.31 11.22
N THR A 413 -16.89 13.24 11.43
CA THR A 413 -15.93 14.19 10.84
C THR A 413 -15.44 13.70 9.48
N VAL A 414 -14.69 14.53 8.77
CA VAL A 414 -14.04 14.15 7.50
C VAL A 414 -13.07 12.97 7.63
N LEU A 415 -12.55 12.66 8.83
CA LEU A 415 -11.68 11.49 9.08
C LEU A 415 -12.34 10.43 9.97
N SER A 416 -13.63 10.54 10.24
CA SER A 416 -14.43 9.56 10.98
C SER A 416 -15.82 9.44 10.40
N ALA A 417 -15.88 9.49 9.07
CA ALA A 417 -17.13 9.55 8.35
C ALA A 417 -17.97 8.28 8.56
N VAL A 418 -19.28 8.48 8.68
CA VAL A 418 -20.26 7.44 8.98
C VAL A 418 -21.32 7.34 7.89
N GLY A 419 -22.12 6.27 7.96
CA GLY A 419 -23.24 6.05 7.04
C GLY A 419 -22.75 5.74 5.63
N THR A 420 -23.24 6.49 4.65
CA THR A 420 -22.93 6.29 3.23
C THR A 420 -21.99 7.35 2.68
N ALA A 421 -21.19 8.02 3.50
CA ALA A 421 -20.25 9.03 3.01
C ALA A 421 -19.33 8.45 1.92
N PRO A 422 -19.17 9.14 0.78
CA PRO A 422 -18.23 8.71 -0.26
C PRO A 422 -16.79 8.87 0.22
N MET A 423 -15.91 7.95 -0.17
CA MET A 423 -14.52 7.85 0.29
C MET A 423 -13.50 7.58 -0.84
N SER A 424 -13.89 7.64 -2.12
CA SER A 424 -12.98 7.30 -3.24
C SER A 424 -11.66 8.09 -3.24
N TRP A 425 -11.65 9.31 -2.68
CA TRP A 425 -10.45 10.13 -2.51
C TRP A 425 -10.09 10.36 -1.02
N TYR A 426 -10.32 9.35 -0.17
CA TYR A 426 -10.06 9.39 1.29
C TYR A 426 -8.65 9.85 1.68
N ASN A 427 -7.69 9.57 0.80
CA ASN A 427 -6.27 9.84 0.97
C ASN A 427 -5.87 11.30 0.67
N THR A 428 -6.81 12.16 0.29
CA THR A 428 -6.54 13.57 -0.04
C THR A 428 -5.97 14.34 1.15
N THR A 429 -6.52 14.11 2.34
CA THR A 429 -6.18 14.86 3.57
C THR A 429 -5.08 14.19 4.40
N LEU A 430 -4.84 12.89 4.20
CA LEU A 430 -3.98 12.08 5.08
C LEU A 430 -2.51 12.51 5.07
N PRO A 431 -1.87 12.86 3.92
CA PRO A 431 -0.52 13.39 3.93
C PRO A 431 -0.40 14.66 4.77
N THR A 432 -1.39 15.56 4.67
CA THR A 432 -1.46 16.79 5.47
C THR A 432 -1.62 16.50 6.95
N MET A 433 -2.40 15.49 7.34
CA MET A 433 -2.58 15.12 8.75
C MET A 433 -1.29 14.57 9.37
N ILE A 434 -0.54 13.75 8.62
CA ILE A 434 0.78 13.26 9.05
C ILE A 434 1.74 14.45 9.22
N ASP A 435 1.75 15.36 8.24
CA ASP A 435 2.57 16.57 8.27
C ASP A 435 2.21 17.49 9.44
N LEU A 436 0.91 17.67 9.75
CA LEU A 436 0.45 18.43 10.92
C LEU A 436 0.87 17.80 12.25
N PHE A 437 0.84 16.46 12.35
CA PHE A 437 1.31 15.76 13.54
C PHE A 437 2.79 16.10 13.80
N LEU A 438 3.63 16.01 12.77
CA LEU A 438 5.05 16.36 12.87
C LEU A 438 5.20 17.85 13.20
N ARG A 439 4.57 18.74 12.43
CA ARG A 439 4.63 20.20 12.62
C ARG A 439 4.29 20.61 14.05
N ALA A 440 3.24 20.06 14.64
CA ALA A 440 2.83 20.39 16.01
C ALA A 440 3.97 20.18 17.01
N ILE A 441 4.73 19.08 16.87
CA ILE A 441 5.91 18.80 17.70
C ILE A 441 7.10 19.69 17.31
N GLY A 442 7.38 19.83 16.01
CA GLY A 442 8.56 20.53 15.50
C GLY A 442 8.59 22.02 15.71
N GLU A 443 7.44 22.69 15.80
CA GLU A 443 7.40 24.12 16.14
C GLU A 443 8.07 24.41 17.50
N LYS A 444 8.09 23.43 18.42
CA LYS A 444 8.79 23.53 19.71
C LYS A 444 10.11 22.77 19.76
N LEU A 445 10.28 21.75 18.93
CA LEU A 445 11.46 20.89 18.87
C LEU A 445 12.00 20.83 17.42
N PRO A 446 12.48 21.95 16.87
CA PRO A 446 12.79 22.05 15.44
C PRO A 446 13.94 21.16 14.98
N ASP A 447 14.79 20.72 15.91
CA ASP A 447 15.92 19.82 15.63
C ASP A 447 15.51 18.34 15.55
N ARG A 448 14.27 18.00 15.94
CA ARG A 448 13.80 16.60 15.98
C ARG A 448 13.04 16.16 14.73
N ILE A 449 12.66 17.09 13.85
CA ILE A 449 11.90 16.78 12.65
C ILE A 449 12.41 17.58 11.45
N PRO A 450 12.16 17.10 10.22
CA PRO A 450 12.28 17.95 9.05
C PRO A 450 11.16 19.01 9.00
N ALA A 451 11.38 20.06 8.21
CA ALA A 451 10.34 20.96 7.74
C ALA A 451 9.27 20.20 6.92
N GLY A 452 8.22 20.90 6.50
CA GLY A 452 7.11 20.28 5.78
C GLY A 452 7.57 19.65 4.46
N HIS A 453 7.11 18.43 4.18
CA HIS A 453 7.17 17.90 2.82
C HIS A 453 6.04 18.51 1.97
N HIS A 454 6.04 18.31 0.65
CA HIS A 454 5.05 18.89 -0.28
C HIS A 454 3.58 18.61 0.09
N GLY A 455 3.29 17.65 0.98
CA GLY A 455 2.01 17.52 1.68
C GLY A 455 0.80 17.13 0.82
N ALA A 456 0.96 16.89 -0.48
CA ALA A 456 -0.15 16.74 -1.42
C ALA A 456 -0.23 15.32 -1.99
N PHE A 457 -1.41 14.69 -1.88
CA PHE A 457 -1.79 13.63 -2.79
C PHE A 457 -2.35 14.27 -4.07
N TRP A 458 -1.58 14.21 -5.16
CA TRP A 458 -1.90 14.90 -6.41
C TRP A 458 -1.54 14.07 -7.64
N GLY A 459 -2.19 14.35 -8.76
CA GLY A 459 -1.99 13.62 -10.00
C GLY A 459 -3.19 13.66 -10.94
N ILE A 460 -3.23 12.68 -11.82
CA ILE A 460 -4.31 12.53 -12.80
C ILE A 460 -4.82 11.09 -12.85
N THR A 461 -6.06 10.94 -13.27
CA THR A 461 -6.59 9.69 -13.82
C THR A 461 -6.94 9.91 -15.28
N LEU A 462 -6.55 8.97 -16.14
CA LEU A 462 -7.02 8.85 -17.50
C LEU A 462 -7.74 7.52 -17.65
N ALA A 463 -8.93 7.55 -18.24
CA ALA A 463 -9.66 6.34 -18.56
C ALA A 463 -10.17 6.41 -19.99
N GLY A 464 -10.13 5.28 -20.69
CA GLY A 464 -10.63 5.16 -22.05
C GLY A 464 -10.93 3.71 -22.39
N GLN A 465 -11.25 3.48 -23.65
CA GLN A 465 -11.58 2.17 -24.18
C GLN A 465 -10.70 1.88 -25.39
N TYR A 466 -10.09 0.70 -25.46
CA TYR A 466 -9.40 0.25 -26.67
C TYR A 466 -10.40 -0.13 -27.77
N ASP A 467 -9.92 -0.30 -29.00
CA ASP A 467 -10.75 -0.70 -30.15
C ASP A 467 -11.48 -2.05 -29.96
N ASN A 468 -10.94 -2.93 -29.10
CA ASN A 468 -11.55 -4.22 -28.77
C ASN A 468 -12.70 -4.11 -27.73
N GLY A 469 -12.97 -2.91 -27.22
CA GLY A 469 -14.00 -2.64 -26.22
C GLY A 469 -13.55 -2.80 -24.76
N GLU A 470 -12.29 -3.15 -24.50
CA GLU A 470 -11.76 -3.23 -23.13
C GLU A 470 -11.43 -1.84 -22.60
N TYR A 471 -11.70 -1.60 -21.31
CA TYR A 471 -11.32 -0.37 -20.64
C TYR A 471 -9.87 -0.42 -20.20
N TRP A 472 -9.21 0.72 -20.32
CA TRP A 472 -7.92 0.97 -19.68
C TRP A 472 -8.02 2.15 -18.74
N THR A 473 -7.21 2.10 -17.69
CA THR A 473 -7.12 3.16 -16.70
C THR A 473 -5.66 3.40 -16.37
N TYR A 474 -5.27 4.67 -16.43
CA TYR A 474 -3.94 5.13 -16.03
C TYR A 474 -4.11 6.10 -14.85
N LEU A 475 -3.53 5.71 -13.72
CA LEU A 475 -3.43 6.53 -12.52
C LEU A 475 -1.96 6.88 -12.32
N VAL A 476 -1.66 8.17 -12.16
CA VAL A 476 -0.31 8.60 -11.78
C VAL A 476 -0.38 9.58 -10.63
N GLY A 477 0.35 9.24 -9.57
CA GLY A 477 0.38 9.97 -8.32
C GLY A 477 1.61 10.84 -8.12
N ALA A 478 1.57 11.53 -6.99
CA ALA A 478 2.41 12.62 -6.55
C ALA A 478 3.90 12.29 -6.42
N ASN A 479 4.73 13.22 -6.89
CA ASN A 479 6.11 13.37 -6.47
C ASN A 479 6.35 14.85 -6.13
N GLY A 480 7.17 15.12 -5.12
CA GLY A 480 7.52 16.47 -4.69
C GLY A 480 8.61 16.46 -3.64
N GLY A 481 9.03 17.64 -3.20
CA GLY A 481 10.13 17.77 -2.26
C GLY A 481 9.77 17.38 -0.83
N PHE A 482 10.74 16.86 -0.08
CA PHE A 482 10.67 16.72 1.37
C PHE A 482 11.29 17.94 2.04
N GLY A 483 10.86 18.25 3.26
CA GLY A 483 11.45 19.36 4.00
C GLY A 483 12.89 19.08 4.42
N ALA A 484 13.66 20.13 4.54
CA ALA A 484 15.01 20.08 5.09
C ALA A 484 14.99 19.84 6.61
N SER A 485 16.09 19.31 7.15
CA SER A 485 16.25 19.09 8.59
C SER A 485 17.30 20.03 9.17
N ALA A 486 17.52 19.95 10.48
CA ALA A 486 18.63 20.62 11.15
C ALA A 486 20.01 20.12 10.70
N GLU A 487 20.08 18.97 10.01
CA GLU A 487 21.33 18.31 9.62
C GLU A 487 21.60 18.40 8.13
N ASP A 488 20.57 18.36 7.28
CA ASP A 488 20.73 18.24 5.83
C ASP A 488 19.61 18.93 5.03
N ASP A 489 19.92 19.23 3.76
CA ASP A 489 18.94 19.61 2.74
C ASP A 489 17.82 18.56 2.61
N GLY A 490 16.63 19.03 2.24
CA GLY A 490 15.49 18.18 1.96
C GLY A 490 15.74 17.29 0.74
N PHE A 491 15.41 16.00 0.88
CA PHE A 491 15.51 15.05 -0.22
C PHE A 491 14.32 15.16 -1.18
N GLY A 492 14.48 14.69 -2.42
CA GLY A 492 13.38 14.60 -3.38
C GLY A 492 13.77 14.92 -4.82
N PRO A 493 12.82 14.75 -5.76
CA PRO A 493 11.40 14.54 -5.51
C PRO A 493 11.02 13.10 -5.12
N LEU A 494 10.20 12.93 -4.08
CA LEU A 494 9.65 11.67 -3.58
C LEU A 494 8.13 11.73 -3.44
N ARG A 495 7.47 10.58 -3.22
CA ARG A 495 6.06 10.53 -2.80
C ARG A 495 5.91 10.98 -1.34
N THR A 496 4.72 11.36 -0.90
CA THR A 496 4.48 11.82 0.48
C THR A 496 4.80 10.77 1.55
N LEU A 497 4.92 11.19 2.82
CA LEU A 497 5.12 10.28 3.97
C LEU A 497 4.07 9.17 4.08
N MET A 498 2.85 9.42 3.56
CA MET A 498 1.78 8.42 3.45
C MET A 498 2.19 7.21 2.58
N HIS A 499 3.10 7.40 1.64
CA HIS A 499 3.58 6.38 0.70
C HIS A 499 4.96 5.83 1.02
N GLY A 500 5.75 6.44 1.89
CA GLY A 500 7.08 5.93 2.22
C GLY A 500 8.01 5.86 1.01
N ASP A 501 8.59 4.69 0.75
CA ASP A 501 9.60 4.42 -0.28
C ASP A 501 9.02 3.86 -1.59
N ASN A 502 7.70 3.98 -1.80
CA ASN A 502 7.04 3.50 -3.02
C ASN A 502 7.70 4.08 -4.30
N PRO A 503 8.09 3.21 -5.24
CA PRO A 503 8.76 3.62 -6.46
C PRO A 503 7.82 4.38 -7.41
N ASP A 504 8.43 5.07 -8.36
CA ASP A 504 7.72 5.63 -9.51
C ASP A 504 7.67 4.61 -10.64
N VAL A 505 6.59 4.63 -11.42
CA VAL A 505 6.41 3.68 -12.53
C VAL A 505 7.26 4.14 -13.72
N PRO A 506 8.11 3.28 -14.32
CA PRO A 506 8.91 3.64 -15.47
C PRO A 506 8.07 4.18 -16.64
N MET A 507 8.44 5.33 -17.18
CA MET A 507 7.69 5.99 -18.26
C MET A 507 7.55 5.10 -19.51
N GLU A 508 8.59 4.35 -19.87
CA GLU A 508 8.55 3.41 -21.00
C GLU A 508 7.46 2.35 -20.83
N MET A 509 7.24 1.89 -19.59
CA MET A 509 6.19 0.93 -19.29
C MET A 509 4.80 1.56 -19.37
N VAL A 510 4.67 2.80 -18.92
CA VAL A 510 3.43 3.57 -19.06
C VAL A 510 3.09 3.80 -20.54
N GLU A 511 4.04 4.25 -21.36
CA GLU A 511 3.82 4.46 -22.80
C GLU A 511 3.54 3.16 -23.57
N ALA A 512 4.06 2.03 -23.09
CA ALA A 512 3.79 0.72 -23.68
C ALA A 512 2.37 0.20 -23.37
N GLN A 513 1.80 0.58 -22.22
CA GLN A 513 0.50 0.08 -21.76
C GLN A 513 -0.66 1.02 -22.08
N TYR A 514 -0.43 2.33 -22.05
CA TYR A 514 -1.48 3.34 -22.12
C TYR A 514 -1.26 4.29 -23.29
N PRO A 515 -2.33 4.84 -23.90
CA PRO A 515 -2.23 5.78 -25.01
C PRO A 515 -1.83 7.18 -24.52
N VAL A 516 -0.63 7.29 -23.96
CA VAL A 516 0.00 8.52 -23.49
C VAL A 516 1.44 8.59 -23.97
N ARG A 517 2.00 9.80 -24.04
CA ARG A 517 3.42 10.03 -24.35
C ARG A 517 4.03 11.07 -23.43
N PHE A 518 5.18 10.77 -22.85
CA PHE A 518 5.96 11.70 -22.04
C PHE A 518 6.87 12.53 -22.95
N HIS A 519 6.71 13.85 -22.87
CA HIS A 519 7.57 14.82 -23.55
C HIS A 519 8.67 15.37 -22.64
N ARG A 520 8.44 15.31 -21.32
CA ARG A 520 9.37 15.85 -20.33
C ARG A 520 9.20 15.16 -18.98
N HIS A 521 10.34 14.94 -18.32
CA HIS A 521 10.45 14.55 -16.92
C HIS A 521 11.64 15.30 -16.33
N ARG A 522 11.40 16.29 -15.46
CA ARG A 522 12.43 17.23 -14.99
C ARG A 522 12.33 17.46 -13.50
N ILE A 523 13.46 17.40 -12.80
CA ILE A 523 13.57 17.83 -11.39
C ILE A 523 13.55 19.37 -11.33
N LEU A 524 12.69 19.91 -10.48
CA LEU A 524 12.55 21.36 -10.24
C LEU A 524 13.29 21.71 -8.95
N ARG A 525 14.62 21.89 -9.02
CA ARG A 525 15.43 22.22 -7.85
C ARG A 525 14.93 23.51 -7.20
N GLU A 526 14.61 24.51 -7.99
CA GLU A 526 14.11 25.81 -7.55
C GLU A 526 12.81 25.77 -6.75
N ALA A 527 12.08 24.64 -6.76
CA ALA A 527 10.83 24.50 -6.04
C ALA A 527 11.01 24.37 -4.52
N GLY A 528 12.19 23.95 -4.04
CA GLY A 528 12.46 23.80 -2.61
C GLY A 528 12.59 25.14 -1.88
N GLY A 529 12.03 25.23 -0.68
CA GLY A 529 12.06 26.43 0.15
C GLY A 529 13.48 26.79 0.60
N ALA A 530 13.78 28.08 0.68
CA ALA A 530 15.08 28.57 1.13
C ALA A 530 15.29 28.34 2.64
N GLY A 531 16.53 28.13 3.06
CA GLY A 531 16.91 27.98 4.46
C GLY A 531 18.41 27.79 4.58
N LEU A 532 18.93 27.64 5.81
CA LEU A 532 20.29 27.14 6.03
C LEU A 532 20.47 25.79 5.31
N HIS A 533 19.46 24.94 5.44
CA HIS A 533 19.28 23.75 4.62
C HIS A 533 18.03 23.94 3.76
N ARG A 534 18.19 23.67 2.47
CA ARG A 534 17.20 23.96 1.44
C ARG A 534 16.21 22.81 1.33
N GLY A 535 14.93 23.14 1.15
CA GLY A 535 13.90 22.13 0.91
C GLY A 535 14.14 21.31 -0.37
N GLY A 536 13.58 20.11 -0.39
CA GLY A 536 13.71 19.18 -1.50
C GLY A 536 13.07 19.69 -2.79
N ALA A 537 13.60 19.20 -3.92
CA ALA A 537 13.16 19.60 -5.24
C ALA A 537 11.75 19.07 -5.59
N GLY A 538 11.04 19.84 -6.41
CA GLY A 538 9.79 19.41 -7.06
C GLY A 538 10.04 18.57 -8.32
N LEU A 539 8.98 18.24 -9.04
CA LEU A 539 9.04 17.48 -10.29
C LEU A 539 8.11 18.06 -11.35
N GLU A 540 8.54 18.11 -12.62
CA GLU A 540 7.70 18.42 -13.77
C GLU A 540 7.58 17.20 -14.68
N ARG A 541 6.34 16.84 -15.05
CA ARG A 541 6.04 15.91 -16.13
C ARG A 541 5.15 16.60 -17.17
N VAL A 542 5.45 16.38 -18.44
CA VAL A 542 4.60 16.84 -19.55
C VAL A 542 4.15 15.61 -20.33
N VAL A 543 2.84 15.36 -20.32
CA VAL A 543 2.23 14.14 -20.88
C VAL A 543 1.23 14.52 -21.96
N GLU A 544 1.35 13.93 -23.13
CA GLU A 544 0.38 14.01 -24.23
C GLU A 544 -0.60 12.84 -24.14
N VAL A 545 -1.89 13.12 -24.24
CA VAL A 545 -2.95 12.12 -24.37
C VAL A 545 -3.09 11.74 -25.84
N LEU A 546 -2.91 10.47 -26.22
CA LEU A 546 -2.89 10.02 -27.62
C LEU A 546 -4.25 9.56 -28.15
N GLN A 547 -5.26 9.40 -27.29
CA GLN A 547 -6.61 8.98 -27.63
C GLN A 547 -7.65 9.81 -26.87
N GLU A 548 -8.84 10.01 -27.44
CA GLU A 548 -9.97 10.56 -26.67
C GLU A 548 -10.17 9.75 -25.37
N SER A 549 -10.18 10.47 -24.25
CA SER A 549 -10.14 9.89 -22.91
C SER A 549 -10.99 10.71 -21.93
N GLN A 550 -11.29 10.13 -20.77
CA GLN A 550 -11.81 10.85 -19.62
C GLN A 550 -10.65 11.23 -18.70
N LEU A 551 -10.48 12.53 -18.43
CA LEU A 551 -9.49 13.06 -17.50
C LEU A 551 -10.14 13.41 -16.16
N SER A 552 -9.59 12.89 -15.07
CA SER A 552 -9.81 13.45 -13.74
C SER A 552 -8.50 14.00 -13.20
N THR A 553 -8.58 15.08 -12.44
CA THR A 553 -7.43 15.66 -11.75
C THR A 553 -7.72 15.68 -10.25
N TYR A 554 -6.68 15.46 -9.46
CA TYR A 554 -6.73 15.56 -8.01
C TYR A 554 -5.48 16.27 -7.58
N ILE A 555 -5.64 17.34 -6.81
CA ILE A 555 -4.53 18.14 -6.30
C ILE A 555 -5.02 18.94 -5.10
N ASP A 556 -4.09 19.17 -4.18
CA ASP A 556 -4.23 20.06 -3.05
C ASP A 556 -2.88 20.73 -2.78
N ARG A 557 -2.80 21.58 -1.75
CA ARG A 557 -1.57 22.32 -1.37
C ARG A 557 -1.09 23.27 -2.49
N THR A 558 -2.03 23.78 -3.29
CA THR A 558 -1.76 24.81 -4.30
C THR A 558 -1.81 26.22 -3.70
N VAL A 559 -2.57 26.40 -2.63
CA VAL A 559 -2.68 27.68 -1.88
C VAL A 559 -1.73 27.68 -0.69
N ASN A 560 -1.74 26.60 0.10
CA ASN A 560 -0.87 26.43 1.26
C ASN A 560 0.17 25.34 0.95
N PRO A 561 1.39 25.68 0.49
CA PRO A 561 2.42 24.68 0.20
C PRO A 561 3.13 24.19 1.47
N ALA A 562 4.16 23.36 1.29
CA ALA A 562 5.05 22.90 2.37
C ALA A 562 5.58 24.07 3.21
N TRP A 563 5.48 23.99 4.53
CA TRP A 563 5.94 25.02 5.46
C TRP A 563 7.44 24.86 5.77
N GLY A 564 8.14 25.97 5.97
CA GLY A 564 9.52 25.97 6.46
C GLY A 564 9.59 25.91 7.98
N LEU A 565 10.76 25.55 8.53
CA LEU A 565 10.98 25.36 9.96
C LEU A 565 12.21 26.14 10.46
N ALA A 566 12.21 26.55 11.73
CA ALA A 566 13.33 27.26 12.36
C ALA A 566 13.82 28.52 11.58
N GLY A 567 12.92 29.21 10.89
CA GLY A 567 13.26 30.39 10.06
C GLY A 567 13.42 30.10 8.56
N GLY A 568 13.30 28.84 8.14
CA GLY A 568 13.25 28.47 6.72
C GLY A 568 11.95 28.90 6.04
N GLU A 569 12.03 29.07 4.72
CA GLU A 569 10.92 29.48 3.86
C GLU A 569 10.08 28.29 3.36
N PRO A 570 8.79 28.51 3.04
CA PRO A 570 7.95 27.51 2.38
C PRO A 570 8.48 27.06 1.01
N GLY A 571 8.13 25.84 0.60
CA GLY A 571 8.34 25.36 -0.77
C GLY A 571 7.37 25.97 -1.78
N GLN A 572 7.65 25.83 -3.08
CA GLN A 572 6.73 26.22 -4.14
C GLN A 572 5.52 25.26 -4.20
N PRO A 573 4.32 25.76 -4.57
CA PRO A 573 3.11 24.95 -4.69
C PRO A 573 3.14 23.99 -5.88
N ALA A 574 2.36 22.92 -5.76
CA ALA A 574 2.05 22.04 -6.89
C ALA A 574 1.05 22.71 -7.84
N ALA A 575 1.02 22.28 -9.10
CA ALA A 575 0.04 22.75 -10.08
C ALA A 575 -0.20 21.74 -11.20
N ILE A 576 -1.45 21.64 -11.67
CA ILE A 576 -1.82 20.94 -12.90
C ILE A 576 -2.36 21.96 -13.89
N HIS A 577 -1.82 21.93 -15.11
CA HIS A 577 -2.38 22.69 -16.23
C HIS A 577 -2.69 21.79 -17.42
N VAL A 578 -3.78 22.10 -18.11
CA VAL A 578 -4.24 21.38 -19.30
C VAL A 578 -4.26 22.32 -20.50
N GLN A 579 -3.74 21.85 -21.62
CA GLN A 579 -3.76 22.54 -22.90
C GLN A 579 -4.44 21.66 -23.94
N LEU A 580 -5.57 22.13 -24.47
CA LEU A 580 -6.31 21.42 -25.52
C LEU A 580 -5.63 21.58 -26.89
N PRO A 581 -5.82 20.62 -27.83
CA PRO A 581 -5.28 20.71 -29.18
C PRO A 581 -5.68 22.02 -29.87
N GLY A 582 -4.71 22.68 -30.51
CA GLY A 582 -4.93 23.94 -31.22
C GLY A 582 -5.13 25.18 -30.33
N SER A 583 -5.07 25.03 -29.01
CA SER A 583 -5.08 26.14 -28.04
C SER A 583 -3.66 26.49 -27.60
N GLU A 584 -3.35 27.78 -27.49
CA GLU A 584 -2.12 28.25 -26.80
C GLU A 584 -2.33 28.42 -25.28
N ASP A 585 -3.60 28.47 -24.84
CA ASP A 585 -3.97 28.64 -23.43
C ASP A 585 -3.73 27.37 -22.62
N ARG A 586 -3.08 27.53 -21.46
CA ARG A 586 -2.85 26.50 -20.45
C ARG A 586 -3.73 26.81 -19.24
N ARG A 587 -4.78 26.02 -19.05
CA ARG A 587 -5.77 26.25 -17.99
C ARG A 587 -5.40 25.50 -16.72
N PRO A 588 -5.50 26.12 -15.53
CA PRO A 588 -5.28 25.43 -14.27
C PRO A 588 -6.42 24.45 -13.99
N TYR A 589 -6.08 23.28 -13.45
CA TYR A 589 -7.03 22.24 -13.03
C TYR A 589 -6.81 21.93 -11.54
N GLY A 590 -7.91 21.88 -10.78
CA GLY A 590 -7.94 21.53 -9.36
C GLY A 590 -8.41 20.09 -9.15
N LYS A 591 -9.44 19.89 -8.32
CA LYS A 591 -10.13 18.60 -8.19
C LYS A 591 -11.25 18.49 -9.23
N THR A 592 -11.05 17.72 -10.29
CA THR A 592 -12.04 17.62 -11.38
C THR A 592 -12.53 16.19 -11.56
N SER A 593 -13.85 16.02 -11.58
CA SER A 593 -14.50 14.77 -12.03
C SER A 593 -14.08 14.39 -13.46
N PRO A 594 -14.27 13.12 -13.86
CA PRO A 594 -13.99 12.68 -15.22
C PRO A 594 -14.62 13.62 -16.25
N THR A 595 -13.76 14.20 -17.09
CA THR A 595 -14.15 15.12 -18.17
C THR A 595 -13.55 14.66 -19.49
N PRO A 596 -14.31 14.67 -20.60
CA PRO A 596 -13.80 14.27 -21.91
C PRO A 596 -12.66 15.19 -22.35
N VAL A 597 -11.55 14.61 -22.80
CA VAL A 597 -10.42 15.31 -23.42
C VAL A 597 -10.07 14.65 -24.76
N PRO A 598 -9.86 15.44 -25.83
CA PRO A 598 -9.48 14.91 -27.12
C PRO A 598 -8.02 14.43 -27.15
N ALA A 599 -7.70 13.58 -28.12
CA ALA A 599 -6.31 13.24 -28.45
C ALA A 599 -5.49 14.51 -28.79
N GLY A 600 -4.22 14.52 -28.42
CA GLY A 600 -3.32 15.67 -28.52
C GLY A 600 -3.41 16.65 -27.34
N THR A 601 -4.23 16.36 -26.32
CA THR A 601 -4.27 17.18 -25.10
C THR A 601 -2.95 17.05 -24.34
N MET A 602 -2.38 18.18 -23.94
CA MET A 602 -1.13 18.23 -23.16
C MET A 602 -1.43 18.50 -21.68
N LEU A 603 -0.87 17.68 -20.81
CA LEU A 603 -0.98 17.75 -19.37
C LEU A 603 0.37 18.17 -18.78
N TYR A 604 0.38 19.29 -18.07
CA TYR A 604 1.56 19.84 -17.38
C TYR A 604 1.40 19.61 -15.89
N LEU A 605 2.17 18.67 -15.37
CA LEU A 605 2.09 18.17 -14.00
C LEU A 605 3.30 18.68 -13.23
N ARG A 606 3.11 19.60 -12.28
CA ARG A 606 4.18 20.15 -11.45
C ARG A 606 3.95 19.81 -9.98
N GLY A 607 4.88 19.07 -9.39
CA GLY A 607 4.93 18.76 -7.96
C GLY A 607 5.63 19.86 -7.18
N GLY A 608 5.08 20.20 -6.02
CA GLY A 608 5.64 21.21 -5.12
C GLY A 608 6.97 20.81 -4.49
N GLY A 609 7.70 21.79 -3.96
CA GLY A 609 8.92 21.55 -3.18
C GLY A 609 8.66 21.36 -1.70
N GLY A 610 9.68 20.92 -0.97
CA GLY A 610 9.65 20.87 0.49
C GLY A 610 10.01 22.23 1.12
N GLY A 611 9.72 22.41 2.40
CA GLY A 611 10.12 23.60 3.15
C GLY A 611 11.62 23.60 3.50
N GLY A 612 12.20 24.79 3.60
CA GLY A 612 13.57 24.96 4.10
C GLY A 612 13.65 24.89 5.63
N TRP A 613 14.87 24.72 6.14
CA TRP A 613 15.17 24.70 7.57
C TRP A 613 16.24 25.74 7.91
N GLY A 614 16.02 26.50 8.97
CA GLY A 614 16.95 27.55 9.41
C GLY A 614 16.86 28.82 8.56
N GLU A 615 17.33 29.96 9.08
CA GLU A 615 17.42 31.21 8.31
C GLU A 615 18.39 31.05 7.14
N ALA A 616 17.97 31.48 5.93
CA ALA A 616 18.81 31.43 4.75
C ALA A 616 20.06 32.33 4.91
N PRO A 617 21.25 31.89 4.47
CA PRO A 617 22.44 32.73 4.50
C PRO A 617 22.23 33.99 3.65
N VAL A 618 22.63 35.16 4.17
CA VAL A 618 22.40 36.50 3.58
C VAL A 618 23.00 36.67 2.15
N ASN A 619 23.80 35.72 1.66
CA ASN A 619 24.52 35.81 0.38
C ASN A 619 24.30 34.66 -0.62
N ASP A 620 23.39 33.72 -0.36
CA ASP A 620 23.08 32.68 -1.35
C ASP A 620 21.96 33.15 -2.28
N ALA A 621 22.28 34.13 -3.14
CA ALA A 621 21.62 34.18 -4.44
C ALA A 621 21.84 32.81 -5.11
N PRO A 622 20.82 32.21 -5.76
CA PRO A 622 20.90 30.84 -6.26
C PRO A 622 22.16 30.71 -7.11
N SER A 623 23.13 29.91 -6.65
CA SER A 623 24.30 29.64 -7.45
C SER A 623 23.80 28.93 -8.71
N GLU A 624 23.94 29.56 -9.88
CA GLU A 624 23.68 28.98 -11.21
C GLU A 624 24.60 27.78 -11.54
N LYS A 625 25.15 27.09 -10.54
CA LYS A 625 26.02 25.94 -10.68
C LYS A 625 25.54 24.81 -9.79
N GLU A 626 24.65 23.98 -10.33
CA GLU A 626 24.86 22.53 -10.58
C GLU A 626 23.60 21.82 -11.14
#